data_AF-A0A2S2PCB4-F1
#
_entry.id   AF-A0A2S2PCB4-F1
#
_cell.length_a   1.000
_cell.length_b   1.000
_cell.length_c   1.000
_cell.angle_alpha   90.00
_cell.angle_beta   90.00
_cell.angle_gamma   90.00
#
_symmetry.space_group_name_H-M   'P 1'
#
loop_
_entity.id
_entity.type
_entity.pdbx_description
1 polymer ?
#
loop_
_entity_poly.entity_id
_entity_poly.type
_entity_poly.pdbx_seq_one_letter_code
_entity_poly.pdbx_strand_id
1 'polypeptide(L)'
;ITTNKALEYIMVYQDYSMVWLINQNDALSTFLLYGRDLSSEELEIQYDVDEDGNPLVMHSSPKLIDFQDKINFFDNIYQKVDKIDESMTFDVWLTIDIKHFKRDLLKLITSWSDLFKTYLVNKVVNSLRSLRDFTVETDMGLLKPLEEGDYEGLVKIMGHLFNVRERQDEYDSMFEPIGEILHLLKVYDVEMPEDVYILKQELPEKWSTTKKNALNVKSQVIPLIQTEGSIIIGRIILLNVRETFFKMNFLKQSQFNATCENPYIEIDNANHSLMDLEELHEKLLSQAVLFEIPQPEPNILSSTKKTLRLNKQLWDFVYLVTGWIDVWKSTLWNDVDTENIDMELKRFTKELKVMDKIIRDWSVYEYIEDLIKTMMTSLRALSELQNPAMKERHWKELMNVTNVRFSIEKSTTLNDLVSLNLHVYEEDIKNIVDKSVK
;
A
#
# COMPACT_ATOMS: atom_id res chain seq x y z
N ILE A 1 -25.75 51.66 26.36
CA ILE A 1 -25.60 52.47 25.11
C ILE A 1 -24.12 52.54 24.72
N THR A 2 -23.26 53.15 25.54
CA THR A 2 -21.79 53.21 25.30
C THR A 2 -21.15 51.84 25.13
N THR A 3 -21.56 50.85 25.94
CA THR A 3 -21.12 49.45 25.83
C THR A 3 -21.50 48.80 24.49
N ASN A 4 -22.70 49.08 23.98
CA ASN A 4 -23.14 48.54 22.68
C ASN A 4 -22.35 49.17 21.53
N LYS A 5 -22.07 50.48 21.59
CA LYS A 5 -21.21 51.17 20.61
C LYS A 5 -19.77 50.60 20.61
N ALA A 6 -19.25 50.27 21.79
CA ALA A 6 -17.93 49.63 21.92
C ALA A 6 -17.92 48.19 21.37
N LEU A 7 -18.99 47.42 21.59
CA LEU A 7 -19.13 46.08 21.02
C LEU A 7 -19.27 46.11 19.50
N GLU A 8 -20.09 47.01 18.95
CA GLU A 8 -20.22 47.23 17.50
C GLU A 8 -18.87 47.61 16.87
N TYR A 9 -18.07 48.43 17.54
CA TYR A 9 -16.71 48.78 17.09
C TYR A 9 -15.76 47.56 17.08
N ILE A 10 -15.83 46.69 18.09
CA ILE A 10 -15.01 45.46 18.15
C ILE A 10 -15.44 44.46 17.08
N MET A 11 -16.74 44.37 16.75
CA MET A 11 -17.26 43.45 15.74
C MET A 11 -16.66 43.69 14.34
N VAL A 12 -16.29 44.93 13.99
CA VAL A 12 -15.63 45.24 12.72
C VAL A 12 -14.29 44.51 12.56
N TYR A 13 -13.62 44.15 13.66
CA TYR A 13 -12.36 43.40 13.60
C TYR A 13 -12.58 41.90 13.38
N GLN A 14 -13.79 41.37 13.59
CA GLN A 14 -14.09 39.97 13.28
C GLN A 14 -13.92 39.65 11.78
N ASP A 15 -14.02 40.66 10.91
CA ASP A 15 -13.76 40.52 9.47
C ASP A 15 -12.31 40.10 9.16
N TYR A 16 -11.37 40.33 10.08
CA TYR A 16 -9.97 39.90 9.95
C TYR A 16 -9.68 38.53 10.59
N SER A 17 -10.71 37.87 11.13
CA SER A 17 -10.53 36.64 11.93
C SER A 17 -9.86 35.49 11.19
N MET A 18 -9.99 35.44 9.87
CA MET A 18 -9.27 34.51 8.99
C MET A 18 -7.76 34.51 9.25
N VAL A 19 -7.18 35.67 9.57
CA VAL A 19 -5.73 35.86 9.69
C VAL A 19 -5.16 35.13 10.91
N TRP A 20 -5.94 34.92 11.99
CA TRP A 20 -5.50 34.25 13.22
C TRP A 20 -6.21 32.94 13.54
N LEU A 21 -7.34 32.63 12.89
CA LEU A 21 -8.03 31.35 13.05
C LEU A 21 -7.42 30.24 12.18
N ILE A 22 -6.72 30.60 11.11
CA ILE A 22 -6.15 29.64 10.16
C ILE A 22 -4.66 29.45 10.43
N ASN A 23 -4.20 28.20 10.42
CA ASN A 23 -2.79 27.88 10.46
C ASN A 23 -2.13 28.18 9.10
N GLN A 24 -1.01 28.92 9.13
CA GLN A 24 -0.29 29.33 7.91
C GLN A 24 0.23 28.16 7.07
N ASN A 25 0.68 27.08 7.70
CA ASN A 25 1.20 25.91 6.99
C ASN A 25 0.08 25.12 6.32
N ASP A 26 -1.04 24.95 7.01
CA ASP A 26 -2.19 24.24 6.47
C ASP A 26 -2.77 25.01 5.27
N ALA A 27 -2.93 26.33 5.41
CA ALA A 27 -3.38 27.19 4.32
C ALA A 27 -2.43 27.19 3.12
N LEU A 28 -1.11 27.17 3.34
CA LEU A 28 -0.15 27.02 2.24
C LEU A 28 -0.31 25.67 1.57
N SER A 29 -0.43 24.59 2.33
CA SER A 29 -0.57 23.24 1.77
C SER A 29 -1.84 23.10 0.92
N THR A 30 -2.98 23.61 1.41
CA THR A 30 -4.24 23.65 0.68
C THR A 30 -4.10 24.51 -0.58
N PHE A 31 -3.47 25.69 -0.46
CA PHE A 31 -3.25 26.55 -1.61
C PHE A 31 -2.34 25.90 -2.67
N LEU A 32 -1.31 25.15 -2.27
CA LEU A 32 -0.44 24.44 -3.21
C LEU A 32 -1.15 23.29 -3.94
N LEU A 33 -2.16 22.69 -3.31
CA LEU A 33 -2.91 21.58 -3.87
C LEU A 33 -4.05 22.04 -4.79
N TYR A 34 -4.75 23.12 -4.43
CA TYR A 34 -5.97 23.58 -5.12
C TYR A 34 -5.84 24.93 -5.82
N GLY A 35 -4.78 25.70 -5.55
CA GLY A 35 -4.54 27.01 -6.17
C GLY A 35 -5.51 28.12 -5.77
N ARG A 36 -6.46 27.82 -4.88
CA ARG A 36 -7.46 28.74 -4.33
C ARG A 36 -7.82 28.35 -2.90
N ASP A 37 -8.53 29.25 -2.21
CA ASP A 37 -9.19 28.88 -0.95
C ASP A 37 -10.38 27.97 -1.25
N LEU A 38 -10.48 26.87 -0.50
CA LEU A 38 -11.64 26.00 -0.54
C LEU A 38 -12.79 26.61 0.27
N SER A 39 -14.01 26.42 -0.21
CA SER A 39 -15.22 26.71 0.57
C SER A 39 -15.37 25.71 1.73
N SER A 40 -16.17 26.05 2.74
CA SER A 40 -16.42 25.16 3.89
C SER A 40 -17.00 23.80 3.47
N GLU A 41 -17.85 23.79 2.43
CA GLU A 41 -18.42 22.56 1.87
C GLU A 41 -17.35 21.72 1.16
N GLU A 42 -16.41 22.35 0.45
CA GLU A 42 -15.30 21.66 -0.23
C GLU A 42 -14.25 21.11 0.75
N LEU A 43 -14.02 21.78 1.88
CA LEU A 43 -13.12 21.29 2.94
C LEU A 43 -13.63 19.99 3.58
N GLU A 44 -14.95 19.83 3.70
CA GLU A 44 -15.56 18.62 4.27
C GLU A 44 -15.37 17.39 3.36
N ILE A 45 -15.37 17.60 2.03
CA ILE A 45 -15.27 16.53 1.02
C ILE A 45 -13.88 16.43 0.37
N GLN A 46 -12.87 17.13 0.89
CA GLN A 46 -11.55 17.25 0.23
C GLN A 46 -10.79 15.91 0.10
N TYR A 47 -11.17 14.90 0.88
CA TYR A 47 -10.60 13.55 0.85
C TYR A 47 -11.56 12.49 0.26
N ASP A 48 -12.76 12.91 -0.12
CA ASP A 48 -13.76 12.01 -0.67
C ASP A 48 -13.49 11.74 -2.14
N VAL A 49 -13.78 10.51 -2.56
CA VAL A 49 -13.60 10.04 -3.93
C VAL A 49 -14.93 9.58 -4.52
N ASP A 50 -15.09 9.71 -5.83
CA ASP A 50 -16.24 9.18 -6.56
C ASP A 50 -16.22 7.64 -6.63
N GLU A 51 -17.27 7.05 -7.23
CA GLU A 51 -17.39 5.59 -7.40
C GLU A 51 -16.23 4.98 -8.22
N ASP A 52 -15.53 5.81 -9.00
CA ASP A 52 -14.38 5.43 -9.83
C ASP A 52 -13.02 5.72 -9.15
N GLY A 53 -13.04 6.25 -7.92
CA GLY A 53 -11.84 6.55 -7.12
C GLY A 53 -11.17 7.90 -7.42
N ASN A 54 -11.81 8.81 -8.16
CA ASN A 54 -11.29 10.15 -8.42
C ASN A 54 -11.66 11.13 -7.30
N PRO A 55 -10.79 12.08 -6.92
CA PRO A 55 -11.10 13.08 -5.89
C PRO A 55 -12.29 13.96 -6.29
N LEU A 56 -13.26 14.14 -5.37
CA LEU A 56 -14.41 15.02 -5.58
C LEU A 56 -14.02 16.50 -5.68
N VAL A 57 -12.93 16.91 -5.03
CA VAL A 57 -12.32 18.24 -5.19
C VAL A 57 -11.10 18.12 -6.10
N MET A 58 -11.21 18.67 -7.30
CA MET A 58 -10.12 18.59 -8.28
C MET A 58 -8.89 19.37 -7.81
N HIS A 59 -7.73 18.70 -7.82
CA HIS A 59 -6.44 19.33 -7.56
C HIS A 59 -6.06 20.23 -8.75
N SER A 60 -5.63 21.45 -8.45
CA SER A 60 -5.11 22.38 -9.44
C SER A 60 -3.97 23.17 -8.83
N SER A 61 -2.74 22.91 -9.26
CA SER A 61 -1.58 23.63 -8.74
C SER A 61 -1.68 25.13 -9.05
N PRO A 62 -1.34 26.02 -8.08
CA PRO A 62 -1.43 27.45 -8.25
C PRO A 62 -0.51 27.95 -9.37
N LYS A 63 -1.04 28.86 -10.18
CA LYS A 63 -0.28 29.64 -11.16
C LYS A 63 0.35 30.84 -10.48
N LEU A 64 1.31 31.46 -11.17
CA LEU A 64 1.98 32.66 -10.66
C LEU A 64 1.00 33.80 -10.35
N ILE A 65 -0.08 33.92 -11.13
CA ILE A 65 -1.15 34.91 -10.93
C ILE A 65 -1.86 34.67 -9.60
N ASP A 66 -2.14 33.40 -9.25
CA ASP A 66 -2.81 33.06 -7.99
C ASP A 66 -1.94 33.45 -6.78
N PHE A 67 -0.61 33.27 -6.87
CA PHE A 67 0.33 33.76 -5.86
C PHE A 67 0.32 35.28 -5.77
N GLN A 68 0.31 35.97 -6.92
CA GLN A 68 0.26 37.43 -6.97
C GLN A 68 -1.04 37.97 -6.32
N ASP A 69 -2.18 37.36 -6.63
CA ASP A 69 -3.47 37.74 -6.06
C ASP A 69 -3.52 37.52 -4.55
N LYS A 70 -2.95 36.41 -4.06
CA LYS A 70 -2.83 36.13 -2.62
C LYS A 70 -1.93 37.13 -1.90
N ILE A 71 -0.76 37.44 -2.45
CA ILE A 71 0.15 38.43 -1.86
C ILE A 71 -0.52 39.80 -1.84
N ASN A 72 -1.13 40.22 -2.96
CA ASN A 72 -1.87 41.47 -3.05
C ASN A 72 -3.06 41.55 -2.07
N PHE A 73 -3.75 40.43 -1.83
CA PHE A 73 -4.84 40.36 -0.86
C PHE A 73 -4.34 40.68 0.56
N PHE A 74 -3.26 40.04 1.01
CA PHE A 74 -2.68 40.32 2.33
C PHE A 74 -2.09 41.73 2.41
N ASP A 75 -1.43 42.21 1.35
CA ASP A 75 -0.90 43.58 1.30
C ASP A 75 -2.03 44.64 1.34
N ASN A 76 -3.17 44.36 0.71
CA ASN A 76 -4.37 45.21 0.80
C ASN A 76 -4.99 45.22 2.21
N ILE A 77 -5.04 44.05 2.87
CA ILE A 77 -5.50 43.97 4.27
C ILE A 77 -4.54 44.76 5.17
N TYR A 78 -3.23 44.64 4.95
CA TYR A 78 -2.23 45.41 5.68
C TYR A 78 -2.50 46.92 5.55
N GLN A 79 -2.70 47.43 4.34
CA GLN A 79 -3.02 48.85 4.13
C GLN A 79 -4.32 49.30 4.79
N LYS A 80 -5.34 48.43 4.85
CA LYS A 80 -6.61 48.72 5.55
C LYS A 80 -6.39 48.81 7.06
N VAL A 81 -5.66 47.86 7.65
CA VAL A 81 -5.39 47.81 9.10
C VAL A 81 -4.44 48.92 9.52
N ASP A 82 -3.48 49.30 8.68
CA ASP A 82 -2.54 50.39 8.97
C ASP A 82 -3.23 51.76 9.10
N LYS A 83 -4.31 51.98 8.36
CA LYS A 83 -5.13 53.21 8.41
C LYS A 83 -6.06 53.29 9.63
N ILE A 84 -6.15 52.25 10.46
CA ILE A 84 -7.02 52.23 11.63
C ILE A 84 -6.41 53.09 12.76
N ASP A 85 -7.23 53.93 13.38
CA ASP A 85 -6.82 54.79 14.50
C ASP A 85 -6.45 53.97 15.75
N GLU A 86 -5.35 54.33 16.42
CA GLU A 86 -4.78 53.55 17.53
C GLU A 86 -5.62 53.62 18.83
N SER A 87 -6.53 54.59 18.95
CA SER A 87 -7.37 54.76 20.13
C SER A 87 -8.72 55.39 19.77
N MET A 88 -9.81 54.89 20.36
CA MET A 88 -11.16 55.41 20.17
C MET A 88 -11.81 55.74 21.52
N THR A 89 -12.36 56.95 21.68
CA THR A 89 -13.06 57.37 22.91
C THR A 89 -14.57 57.44 22.69
N PHE A 90 -15.33 56.71 23.50
CA PHE A 90 -16.79 56.66 23.49
C PHE A 90 -17.37 57.48 24.64
N ASP A 91 -18.34 58.33 24.31
CA ASP A 91 -19.15 59.12 25.26
C ASP A 91 -18.31 59.80 26.38
N VAL A 92 -17.07 60.21 26.08
CA VAL A 92 -16.10 60.97 26.91
C VAL A 92 -15.39 60.19 28.03
N TRP A 93 -15.92 59.07 28.51
CA TRP A 93 -15.36 58.35 29.68
C TRP A 93 -14.74 56.98 29.39
N LEU A 94 -14.95 56.40 28.21
CA LEU A 94 -14.41 55.09 27.83
C LEU A 94 -13.47 55.22 26.64
N THR A 95 -12.18 55.00 26.85
CA THR A 95 -11.18 54.95 25.77
C THR A 95 -10.71 53.52 25.57
N ILE A 96 -10.80 53.03 24.33
CA ILE A 96 -10.25 51.75 23.92
C ILE A 96 -8.93 52.02 23.20
N ASP A 97 -7.84 51.48 23.74
CA ASP A 97 -6.51 51.49 23.11
C ASP A 97 -6.32 50.16 22.37
N ILE A 98 -6.15 50.24 21.05
CA ILE A 98 -5.94 49.07 20.19
C ILE A 98 -4.52 49.02 19.63
N LYS A 99 -3.60 49.85 20.11
CA LYS A 99 -2.24 49.96 19.59
C LYS A 99 -1.50 48.63 19.59
N HIS A 100 -1.58 47.88 20.69
CA HIS A 100 -0.96 46.56 20.80
C HIS A 100 -1.59 45.54 19.84
N PHE A 101 -2.92 45.52 19.76
CA PHE A 101 -3.66 44.65 18.84
C PHE A 101 -3.35 44.96 17.37
N LYS A 102 -3.37 46.23 16.97
CA LYS A 102 -3.01 46.70 15.63
C LYS A 102 -1.60 46.26 15.26
N ARG A 103 -0.62 46.46 16.15
CA ARG A 103 0.76 46.05 15.93
C ARG A 103 0.88 44.54 15.71
N ASP A 104 0.22 43.74 16.54
CA ASP A 104 0.34 42.28 16.49
C ASP A 104 -0.44 41.71 15.29
N LEU A 105 -1.57 42.32 14.92
CA LEU A 105 -2.33 42.00 13.70
C LEU A 105 -1.53 42.35 12.44
N LEU A 106 -0.91 43.53 12.36
CA LEU A 106 -0.05 43.91 11.24
C LEU A 106 1.11 42.93 11.08
N LYS A 107 1.79 42.54 12.18
CA LYS A 107 2.84 41.51 12.14
C LYS A 107 2.35 40.18 11.59
N LEU A 108 1.16 39.75 12.00
CA LEU A 108 0.59 38.50 11.53
C LEU A 108 0.26 38.55 10.04
N ILE A 109 -0.32 39.66 9.56
CA ILE A 109 -0.60 39.88 8.13
C ILE A 109 0.71 39.90 7.32
N THR A 110 1.75 40.58 7.81
CA THR A 110 3.07 40.58 7.17
C THR A 110 3.63 39.17 7.08
N SER A 111 3.53 38.39 8.16
CA SER A 111 3.95 36.99 8.18
C SER A 111 3.23 36.13 7.14
N TRP A 112 1.96 36.40 6.82
CA TRP A 112 1.24 35.71 5.76
C TRP A 112 1.80 36.07 4.36
N SER A 113 2.02 37.36 4.08
CA SER A 113 2.63 37.82 2.82
C SER A 113 4.05 37.25 2.65
N ASP A 114 4.85 37.25 3.71
CA ASP A 114 6.22 36.73 3.73
C ASP A 114 6.29 35.22 3.52
N LEU A 115 5.29 34.47 3.99
CA LEU A 115 5.22 33.01 3.80
C LEU A 115 5.13 32.65 2.31
N PHE A 116 4.22 33.29 1.56
CA PHE A 116 4.10 33.05 0.11
C PHE A 116 5.34 33.52 -0.66
N LYS A 117 5.92 34.67 -0.28
CA LYS A 117 7.17 35.17 -0.86
C LYS A 117 8.32 34.19 -0.61
N THR A 118 8.48 33.71 0.63
CA THR A 118 9.52 32.76 1.04
C THR A 118 9.37 31.43 0.32
N TYR A 119 8.13 30.95 0.12
CA TYR A 119 7.89 29.77 -0.70
C TYR A 119 8.38 29.96 -2.14
N LEU A 120 8.06 31.08 -2.78
CA LEU A 120 8.54 31.39 -4.14
C LEU A 120 10.06 31.50 -4.22
N VAL A 121 10.70 32.12 -3.22
CA VAL A 121 12.17 32.17 -3.10
C VAL A 121 12.75 30.76 -3.04
N ASN A 122 12.25 29.94 -2.10
CA ASN A 122 12.72 28.58 -1.91
C ASN A 122 12.52 27.72 -3.15
N LYS A 123 11.38 27.88 -3.85
CA LYS A 123 11.11 27.20 -5.12
C LYS A 123 12.18 27.53 -6.16
N VAL A 124 12.46 28.82 -6.40
CA VAL A 124 13.48 29.25 -7.37
C VAL A 124 14.87 28.76 -6.98
N VAL A 125 15.26 28.94 -5.71
CA VAL A 125 16.58 28.54 -5.20
C VAL A 125 16.78 27.04 -5.32
N ASN A 126 15.81 26.23 -4.86
CA ASN A 126 15.91 24.78 -4.88
C ASN A 126 15.88 24.23 -6.31
N SER A 127 15.06 24.79 -7.19
CA SER A 127 15.01 24.38 -8.60
C SER A 127 16.34 24.62 -9.33
N LEU A 128 16.92 25.81 -9.20
CA LEU A 128 18.20 26.13 -9.86
C LEU A 128 19.37 25.34 -9.24
N ARG A 129 19.40 25.18 -7.92
CA ARG A 129 20.45 24.38 -7.25
C ARG A 129 20.34 22.89 -7.57
N SER A 130 19.12 22.36 -7.64
CA SER A 130 18.88 20.97 -8.07
C SER A 130 19.39 20.73 -9.49
N LEU A 131 19.11 21.64 -10.43
CA LEU A 131 19.66 21.54 -11.79
C LEU A 131 21.19 21.66 -11.81
N ARG A 132 21.77 22.57 -11.03
CA ARG A 132 23.23 22.67 -10.89
C ARG A 132 23.83 21.36 -10.40
N ASP A 133 23.31 20.81 -9.32
CA ASP A 133 23.83 19.58 -8.72
C ASP A 133 23.67 18.40 -9.68
N PHE A 134 22.53 18.33 -10.37
CA PHE A 134 22.27 17.36 -11.42
C PHE A 134 23.27 17.45 -12.59
N THR A 135 23.53 18.65 -13.12
CA THR A 135 24.49 18.85 -14.22
C THR A 135 25.91 18.46 -13.81
N VAL A 136 26.35 18.87 -12.63
CA VAL A 136 27.68 18.52 -12.10
C VAL A 136 27.82 17.01 -11.90
N GLU A 137 26.84 16.35 -11.27
CA GLU A 137 26.86 14.90 -11.07
C GLU A 137 26.85 14.13 -12.39
N THR A 138 26.00 14.55 -13.32
CA THR A 138 25.86 13.92 -14.63
C THR A 138 27.13 14.07 -15.45
N ASP A 139 27.72 15.27 -15.53
CA ASP A 139 28.96 15.47 -16.28
C ASP A 139 30.14 14.70 -15.65
N MET A 140 30.24 14.64 -14.31
CA MET A 140 31.24 13.80 -13.65
C MET A 140 31.08 12.31 -13.99
N GLY A 141 29.85 11.82 -14.08
CA GLY A 141 29.55 10.44 -14.45
C GLY A 141 29.82 10.13 -15.92
N LEU A 142 29.38 11.02 -16.83
CA LEU A 142 29.51 10.87 -18.28
C LEU A 142 30.96 10.95 -18.77
N LEU A 143 31.78 11.81 -18.14
CA LEU A 143 33.16 12.04 -18.56
C LEU A 143 34.15 11.01 -17.98
N LYS A 144 33.68 10.06 -17.17
CA LYS A 144 34.51 8.98 -16.65
C LYS A 144 34.89 8.03 -17.80
N PRO A 145 36.19 7.72 -17.99
CA PRO A 145 36.60 6.82 -19.06
C PRO A 145 36.05 5.42 -18.83
N LEU A 146 35.55 4.79 -19.90
CA LEU A 146 35.15 3.39 -19.92
C LEU A 146 36.31 2.52 -20.37
N GLU A 147 36.58 1.46 -19.60
CA GLU A 147 37.47 0.38 -20.00
C GLU A 147 36.65 -0.74 -20.66
N GLU A 148 37.20 -1.40 -21.68
CA GLU A 148 36.54 -2.53 -22.34
C GLU A 148 36.29 -3.67 -21.33
N GLY A 149 35.02 -4.06 -21.15
CA GLY A 149 34.60 -5.07 -20.18
C GLY A 149 34.05 -4.52 -18.86
N ASP A 150 34.06 -3.20 -18.63
CA ASP A 150 33.45 -2.58 -17.44
C ASP A 150 31.93 -2.43 -17.58
N TYR A 151 31.20 -3.53 -17.31
CA TYR A 151 29.73 -3.53 -17.29
C TYR A 151 29.16 -2.56 -16.24
N GLU A 152 29.79 -2.47 -15.07
CA GLU A 152 29.29 -1.61 -13.99
C GLU A 152 29.43 -0.13 -14.35
N GLY A 153 30.55 0.25 -14.98
CA GLY A 153 30.76 1.57 -15.57
C GLY A 153 29.74 1.89 -16.66
N LEU A 154 29.48 0.94 -17.56
CA LEU A 154 28.49 1.11 -18.63
C LEU A 154 27.08 1.34 -18.05
N VAL A 155 26.67 0.58 -17.05
CA VAL A 155 25.38 0.75 -16.37
C VAL A 155 25.26 2.15 -15.74
N LYS A 156 26.32 2.64 -15.07
CA LYS A 156 26.33 3.99 -14.48
C LYS A 156 26.20 5.07 -15.54
N ILE A 157 26.95 4.98 -16.64
CA ILE A 157 26.85 5.93 -17.76
C ILE A 157 25.48 5.90 -18.40
N MET A 158 24.91 4.71 -18.64
CA MET A 158 23.56 4.57 -19.15
C MET A 158 22.54 5.20 -18.19
N GLY A 159 22.75 5.12 -16.88
CA GLY A 159 21.89 5.75 -15.87
C GLY A 159 21.88 7.27 -16.00
N HIS A 160 23.06 7.88 -16.17
CA HIS A 160 23.17 9.32 -16.43
C HIS A 160 22.55 9.71 -17.77
N LEU A 161 22.75 8.93 -18.84
CA LEU A 161 22.12 9.17 -20.15
C LEU A 161 20.59 9.08 -20.07
N PHE A 162 20.07 8.10 -19.34
CA PHE A 162 18.64 7.93 -19.09
C PHE A 162 18.07 9.13 -18.33
N ASN A 163 18.71 9.53 -17.22
CA ASN A 163 18.27 10.66 -16.40
C ASN A 163 18.26 11.99 -17.19
N VAL A 164 19.28 12.23 -18.03
CA VAL A 164 19.34 13.42 -18.90
C VAL A 164 18.13 13.47 -19.83
N ARG A 165 17.73 12.33 -20.40
CA ARG A 165 16.58 12.24 -21.30
C ARG A 165 15.25 12.43 -20.56
N GLU A 166 15.04 11.70 -19.45
CA GLU A 166 13.76 11.77 -18.71
C GLU A 166 13.48 13.16 -18.12
N ARG A 167 14.52 13.85 -17.65
CA ARG A 167 14.39 15.19 -17.05
C ARG A 167 14.57 16.32 -18.06
N GLN A 168 14.75 16.00 -19.35
CA GLN A 168 15.07 17.01 -20.35
C GLN A 168 13.97 18.05 -20.48
N ASP A 169 12.74 17.59 -20.65
CA ASP A 169 11.59 18.46 -20.88
C ASP A 169 11.26 19.30 -19.64
N GLU A 170 11.42 18.71 -18.44
CA GLU A 170 11.25 19.39 -17.16
C GLU A 170 12.23 20.57 -17.04
N TYR A 171 13.52 20.31 -17.22
CA TYR A 171 14.55 21.36 -17.05
C TYR A 171 14.56 22.38 -18.20
N ASP A 172 14.27 21.96 -19.44
CA ASP A 172 14.15 22.88 -20.58
C ASP A 172 12.97 23.86 -20.38
N SER A 173 11.86 23.39 -19.81
CA SER A 173 10.66 24.20 -19.57
C SER A 173 10.72 25.04 -18.28
N MET A 174 11.68 24.78 -17.40
CA MET A 174 11.78 25.38 -16.07
C MET A 174 12.26 26.85 -16.08
N PHE A 175 13.07 27.24 -17.07
CA PHE A 175 13.74 28.55 -17.06
C PHE A 175 12.78 29.73 -17.22
N GLU A 176 11.76 29.62 -18.06
CA GLU A 176 10.79 30.70 -18.30
C GLU A 176 9.95 31.00 -17.04
N PRO A 177 9.30 30.02 -16.38
CA PRO A 177 8.58 30.26 -15.13
C PRO A 177 9.46 30.83 -14.01
N ILE A 178 10.71 30.38 -13.89
CA ILE A 178 11.67 30.97 -12.92
C ILE A 178 11.96 32.43 -13.27
N GLY A 179 12.02 32.76 -14.56
CA GLY A 179 12.14 34.12 -15.05
C GLY A 179 11.02 35.03 -14.55
N GLU A 180 9.78 34.58 -14.71
CA GLU A 180 8.57 35.30 -14.27
C GLU A 180 8.51 35.46 -12.75
N ILE A 181 8.82 34.39 -11.98
CA ILE A 181 8.84 34.44 -10.51
C ILE A 181 9.88 35.47 -10.02
N LEU A 182 11.07 35.48 -10.62
CA LEU A 182 12.11 36.45 -10.25
C LEU A 182 11.71 37.90 -10.56
N HIS A 183 10.99 38.11 -11.66
CA HIS A 183 10.43 39.43 -11.96
C HIS A 183 9.39 39.84 -10.90
N LEU A 184 8.48 38.94 -10.54
CA LEU A 184 7.47 39.19 -9.51
C LEU A 184 8.10 39.50 -8.15
N LEU A 185 9.08 38.69 -7.72
CA LEU A 185 9.78 38.91 -6.44
C LEU A 185 10.52 40.24 -6.41
N LYS A 186 11.06 40.70 -7.55
CA LYS A 186 11.67 42.02 -7.68
C LYS A 186 10.63 43.15 -7.56
N VAL A 187 9.41 42.97 -8.07
CA VAL A 187 8.30 43.94 -7.90
C VAL A 187 7.92 44.09 -6.43
N TYR A 188 8.00 43.02 -5.65
CA TYR A 188 7.75 43.03 -4.20
C TYR A 188 8.97 43.39 -3.35
N ASP A 189 10.05 43.90 -3.96
CA ASP A 189 11.30 44.31 -3.29
C ASP A 189 11.95 43.19 -2.45
N VAL A 190 11.80 41.94 -2.87
CA VAL A 190 12.43 40.78 -2.21
C VAL A 190 13.83 40.56 -2.79
N GLU A 191 14.85 40.77 -1.97
CA GLU A 191 16.24 40.50 -2.35
C GLU A 191 16.47 38.99 -2.56
N MET A 192 17.03 38.63 -3.72
CA MET A 192 17.49 37.27 -3.98
C MET A 192 18.97 37.13 -3.69
N PRO A 193 19.43 35.96 -3.23
CA PRO A 193 20.85 35.65 -3.13
C PRO A 193 21.59 35.86 -4.46
N GLU A 194 22.80 36.43 -4.43
CA GLU A 194 23.58 36.74 -5.63
C GLU A 194 23.86 35.50 -6.50
N ASP A 195 24.05 34.33 -5.87
CA ASP A 195 24.30 33.06 -6.56
C ASP A 195 23.14 32.66 -7.47
N VAL A 196 21.90 33.03 -7.15
CA VAL A 196 20.71 32.72 -7.97
C VAL A 196 20.77 33.42 -9.32
N TYR A 197 21.23 34.68 -9.36
CA TYR A 197 21.36 35.43 -10.62
C TYR A 197 22.46 34.86 -11.51
N ILE A 198 23.58 34.46 -10.90
CA ILE A 198 24.69 33.78 -11.60
C ILE A 198 24.20 32.45 -12.17
N LEU A 199 23.53 31.64 -11.34
CA LEU A 199 22.99 30.34 -11.77
C LEU A 199 21.97 30.49 -12.89
N LYS A 200 21.08 31.50 -12.85
CA LYS A 200 20.13 31.76 -13.93
C LYS A 200 20.80 32.04 -15.28
N GLN A 201 21.93 32.74 -15.26
CA GLN A 201 22.66 33.08 -16.50
C GLN A 201 23.51 31.91 -17.01
N GLU A 202 24.21 31.20 -16.13
CA GLU A 202 25.16 30.15 -16.53
C GLU A 202 24.51 28.78 -16.76
N LEU A 203 23.44 28.43 -16.03
CA LEU A 203 22.85 27.09 -16.10
C LEU A 203 22.29 26.71 -17.47
N PRO A 204 21.66 27.61 -18.27
CA PRO A 204 21.24 27.25 -19.62
C PRO A 204 22.40 26.76 -20.51
N GLU A 205 23.56 27.41 -20.41
CA GLU A 205 24.76 27.03 -21.18
C GLU A 205 25.38 25.73 -20.64
N LYS A 206 25.48 25.59 -19.31
CA LYS A 206 25.95 24.37 -18.66
C LYS A 206 25.07 23.18 -19.03
N TRP A 207 23.75 23.33 -18.94
CA TRP A 207 22.78 22.30 -19.31
C TRP A 207 22.87 21.92 -20.80
N SER A 208 23.00 22.90 -21.69
CA SER A 208 23.25 22.65 -23.12
C SER A 208 24.54 21.85 -23.35
N THR A 209 25.59 22.16 -22.59
CA THR A 209 26.86 21.44 -22.62
C THR A 209 26.69 20.00 -22.12
N THR A 210 26.01 19.78 -20.99
CA THR A 210 25.71 18.43 -20.47
C THR A 210 24.91 17.61 -21.50
N LYS A 211 23.90 18.20 -22.16
CA LYS A 211 23.15 17.53 -23.26
C LYS A 211 24.08 17.13 -24.42
N LYS A 212 25.00 18.02 -24.80
CA LYS A 212 25.99 17.73 -25.86
C LYS A 212 26.96 16.62 -25.43
N ASN A 213 27.43 16.63 -24.19
CA ASN A 213 28.28 15.57 -23.62
C ASN A 213 27.55 14.23 -23.63
N ALA A 214 26.28 14.21 -23.19
CA ALA A 214 25.44 13.01 -23.22
C ALA A 214 25.30 12.43 -24.64
N LEU A 215 25.05 13.27 -25.66
CA LEU A 215 24.99 12.82 -27.05
C LEU A 215 26.33 12.24 -27.54
N ASN A 216 27.45 12.89 -27.20
CA ASN A 216 28.78 12.42 -27.57
C ASN A 216 29.09 11.06 -26.93
N VAL A 217 28.92 10.95 -25.61
CA VAL A 217 29.13 9.70 -24.86
C VAL A 217 28.20 8.61 -25.37
N LYS A 218 26.91 8.90 -25.59
CA LYS A 218 25.96 7.95 -26.19
C LYS A 218 26.50 7.41 -27.50
N SER A 219 27.02 8.27 -28.39
CA SER A 219 27.57 7.80 -29.67
C SER A 219 28.80 6.91 -29.54
N GLN A 220 29.65 7.15 -28.54
CA GLN A 220 30.84 6.33 -28.25
C GLN A 220 30.47 4.96 -27.66
N VAL A 221 29.43 4.89 -26.83
CA VAL A 221 29.03 3.66 -26.15
C VAL A 221 28.06 2.78 -26.96
N ILE A 222 27.56 3.23 -28.12
CA ILE A 222 26.65 2.45 -28.99
C ILE A 222 27.11 1.00 -29.21
N PRO A 223 28.37 0.70 -29.59
CA PRO A 223 28.79 -0.68 -29.83
C PRO A 223 28.71 -1.56 -28.57
N LEU A 224 29.04 -0.99 -27.41
CA LEU A 224 28.96 -1.68 -26.11
C LEU A 224 27.49 -1.92 -25.71
N ILE A 225 26.63 -0.92 -25.91
CA ILE A 225 25.17 -1.03 -25.71
C ILE A 225 24.59 -2.15 -26.58
N GLN A 226 24.99 -2.26 -27.84
CA GLN A 226 24.50 -3.31 -28.74
C GLN A 226 24.92 -4.71 -28.29
N THR A 227 26.17 -4.85 -27.83
CA THR A 227 26.71 -6.12 -27.36
C THR A 227 26.01 -6.57 -26.08
N GLU A 228 25.98 -5.70 -25.06
CA GLU A 228 25.32 -5.98 -23.79
C GLU A 228 23.80 -6.10 -23.92
N GLY A 229 23.19 -5.26 -24.76
CA GLY A 229 21.76 -5.32 -25.07
C GLY A 229 21.36 -6.68 -25.66
N SER A 230 22.18 -7.24 -26.56
CA SER A 230 21.94 -8.58 -27.12
C SER A 230 22.02 -9.67 -26.04
N ILE A 231 22.93 -9.54 -25.08
CA ILE A 231 23.06 -10.45 -23.94
C ILE A 231 21.82 -10.36 -23.03
N ILE A 232 21.37 -9.13 -22.71
CA ILE A 232 20.19 -8.90 -21.87
C ILE A 232 18.93 -9.45 -22.55
N ILE A 233 18.76 -9.23 -23.86
CA ILE A 233 17.65 -9.82 -24.64
C ILE A 233 17.66 -11.35 -24.51
N GLY A 234 18.83 -11.99 -24.65
CA GLY A 234 18.96 -13.43 -24.45
C GLY A 234 18.55 -13.88 -23.05
N ARG A 235 18.91 -13.11 -22.01
CA ARG A 235 18.51 -13.38 -20.62
C ARG A 235 17.01 -13.21 -20.39
N ILE A 236 16.37 -12.21 -21.01
CA ILE A 236 14.92 -12.00 -20.94
C ILE A 236 14.18 -13.17 -21.58
N ILE A 237 14.63 -13.65 -22.74
CA ILE A 237 14.05 -14.84 -23.38
C ILE A 237 14.16 -16.06 -22.45
N LEU A 238 15.31 -16.28 -21.83
CA LEU A 238 15.51 -17.37 -20.87
C LEU A 238 14.62 -17.21 -19.62
N LEU A 239 14.47 -15.99 -19.11
CA LEU A 239 13.56 -15.69 -18.00
C LEU A 239 12.12 -16.07 -18.36
N ASN A 240 11.61 -15.60 -19.49
CA ASN A 240 10.23 -15.88 -19.93
C ASN A 240 9.97 -17.39 -20.02
N VAL A 241 10.94 -18.16 -20.52
CA VAL A 241 10.87 -19.64 -20.55
C VAL A 241 10.82 -20.22 -19.14
N ARG A 242 11.68 -19.74 -18.22
CA ARG A 242 11.69 -20.19 -16.82
C ARG A 242 10.41 -19.87 -16.09
N GLU A 243 9.87 -18.65 -16.22
CA GLU A 243 8.62 -18.23 -15.58
C GLU A 243 7.43 -19.05 -16.10
N THR A 244 7.37 -19.26 -17.42
CA THR A 244 6.34 -20.11 -18.04
C THR A 244 6.43 -21.53 -17.53
N PHE A 245 7.64 -22.11 -17.52
CA PHE A 245 7.86 -23.47 -17.02
C PHE A 245 7.51 -23.61 -15.54
N PHE A 246 7.90 -22.64 -14.71
CA PHE A 246 7.56 -22.60 -13.30
C PHE A 246 6.04 -22.59 -13.11
N LYS A 247 5.33 -21.69 -13.81
CA LYS A 247 3.87 -21.59 -13.79
C LYS A 247 3.19 -22.88 -14.23
N MET A 248 3.63 -23.51 -15.31
CA MET A 248 3.03 -24.75 -15.84
C MET A 248 3.19 -25.95 -14.89
N ASN A 249 4.24 -25.98 -14.09
CA ASN A 249 4.51 -27.08 -13.16
C ASN A 249 4.15 -26.76 -11.71
N PHE A 250 3.72 -25.53 -11.41
CA PHE A 250 3.46 -25.07 -10.05
C PHE A 250 2.43 -25.93 -9.31
N LEU A 251 1.28 -26.21 -9.94
CA LEU A 251 0.23 -27.05 -9.33
C LEU A 251 0.59 -28.54 -9.26
N LYS A 252 1.71 -28.97 -9.87
CA LYS A 252 2.20 -30.36 -9.81
C LYS A 252 3.20 -30.58 -8.67
N GLN A 253 3.54 -29.53 -7.94
CA GLN A 253 4.46 -29.62 -6.81
C GLN A 253 3.81 -30.37 -5.63
N SER A 254 4.65 -30.91 -4.75
CA SER A 254 4.30 -31.79 -3.63
C SER A 254 3.23 -31.19 -2.70
N GLN A 255 3.30 -29.88 -2.42
CA GLN A 255 2.40 -29.17 -1.51
C GLN A 255 0.95 -29.03 -2.04
N PHE A 256 0.68 -29.39 -3.29
CA PHE A 256 -0.69 -29.46 -3.82
C PHE A 256 -1.31 -30.87 -3.68
N ASN A 257 -0.54 -31.84 -3.18
CA ASN A 257 -0.98 -33.19 -2.93
C ASN A 257 -1.28 -33.40 -1.44
N ALA A 258 -2.40 -34.04 -1.12
CA ALA A 258 -2.79 -34.36 0.26
C ALA A 258 -1.79 -35.26 1.00
N THR A 259 -0.96 -36.02 0.28
CA THR A 259 0.07 -36.90 0.85
C THR A 259 1.37 -36.18 1.23
N CYS A 260 1.41 -34.85 1.15
CA CYS A 260 2.58 -34.07 1.52
C CYS A 260 2.86 -34.18 3.04
N GLU A 261 4.04 -34.68 3.41
CA GLU A 261 4.41 -34.82 4.83
C GLU A 261 4.72 -33.47 5.49
N ASN A 262 5.42 -32.58 4.79
CA ASN A 262 5.92 -31.30 5.31
C ASN A 262 5.48 -30.13 4.42
N PRO A 263 4.18 -29.84 4.33
CA PRO A 263 3.63 -28.86 3.40
C PRO A 263 4.20 -27.45 3.60
N TYR A 264 4.44 -27.00 4.84
CA TYR A 264 5.01 -25.68 5.09
C TYR A 264 6.43 -25.52 4.53
N ILE A 265 7.27 -26.55 4.66
CA ILE A 265 8.64 -26.53 4.11
C ILE A 265 8.58 -26.43 2.57
N GLU A 266 7.69 -27.19 1.94
CA GLU A 266 7.52 -27.18 0.49
C GLU A 266 6.91 -25.86 -0.01
N ILE A 267 5.98 -25.27 0.74
CA ILE A 267 5.43 -23.92 0.48
C ILE A 267 6.54 -22.86 0.58
N ASP A 268 7.37 -22.91 1.60
CA ASP A 268 8.47 -21.95 1.79
C ASP A 268 9.52 -22.10 0.68
N ASN A 269 9.87 -23.33 0.28
CA ASN A 269 10.75 -23.60 -0.85
C ASN A 269 10.18 -23.05 -2.17
N ALA A 270 8.88 -23.23 -2.40
CA ALA A 270 8.18 -22.68 -3.56
C ALA A 270 8.13 -21.13 -3.51
N ASN A 271 7.95 -20.55 -2.32
CA ASN A 271 7.99 -19.11 -2.11
C ASN A 271 9.38 -18.53 -2.40
N HIS A 272 10.45 -19.15 -1.89
CA HIS A 272 11.82 -18.74 -2.19
C HIS A 272 12.11 -18.81 -3.69
N SER A 273 11.75 -19.91 -4.35
CA SER A 273 11.92 -20.04 -5.81
C SER A 273 11.14 -18.97 -6.58
N LEU A 274 9.94 -18.61 -6.11
CA LEU A 274 9.13 -17.54 -6.69
C LEU A 274 9.79 -16.16 -6.48
N MET A 275 10.30 -15.88 -5.28
CA MET A 275 11.00 -14.64 -4.95
C MET A 275 12.28 -14.48 -5.79
N ASP A 276 13.05 -15.54 -5.98
CA ASP A 276 14.26 -15.51 -6.81
C ASP A 276 13.93 -15.17 -8.28
N LEU A 277 12.81 -15.69 -8.80
CA LEU A 277 12.32 -15.35 -10.13
C LEU A 277 11.80 -13.92 -10.21
N GLU A 278 11.05 -13.45 -9.21
CA GLU A 278 10.59 -12.05 -9.13
C GLU A 278 11.78 -11.08 -9.04
N GLU A 279 12.81 -11.38 -8.25
CA GLU A 279 14.01 -10.54 -8.15
C GLU A 279 14.78 -10.51 -9.48
N LEU A 280 14.93 -11.67 -10.15
CA LEU A 280 15.55 -11.73 -11.46
C LEU A 280 14.74 -10.95 -12.51
N HIS A 281 13.40 -11.01 -12.43
CA HIS A 281 12.50 -10.25 -13.28
C HIS A 281 12.71 -8.74 -13.11
N GLU A 282 12.63 -8.23 -11.88
CA GLU A 282 12.83 -6.80 -11.59
C GLU A 282 14.24 -6.33 -12.01
N LYS A 283 15.26 -7.15 -11.78
CA LYS A 283 16.62 -6.85 -12.23
C LYS A 283 16.69 -6.73 -13.74
N LEU A 284 16.13 -7.68 -14.50
CA LEU A 284 16.13 -7.63 -15.96
C LEU A 284 15.23 -6.52 -16.52
N LEU A 285 14.12 -6.19 -15.84
CA LEU A 285 13.26 -5.07 -16.18
C LEU A 285 14.02 -3.74 -16.06
N SER A 286 14.72 -3.52 -14.93
CA SER A 286 15.54 -2.32 -14.74
C SER A 286 16.63 -2.19 -15.81
N GLN A 287 17.28 -3.29 -16.18
CA GLN A 287 18.26 -3.34 -17.26
C GLN A 287 17.61 -3.06 -18.62
N ALA A 288 16.42 -3.62 -18.88
CA ALA A 288 15.72 -3.42 -20.15
C ALA A 288 15.32 -1.95 -20.36
N VAL A 289 14.79 -1.31 -19.31
CA VAL A 289 14.45 0.12 -19.32
C VAL A 289 15.70 0.97 -19.55
N LEU A 290 16.78 0.67 -18.84
CA LEU A 290 18.05 1.39 -18.93
C LEU A 290 18.68 1.32 -20.32
N PHE A 291 18.65 0.13 -20.95
CA PHE A 291 19.22 -0.13 -22.27
C PHE A 291 18.25 0.13 -23.43
N GLU A 292 17.03 0.59 -23.15
CA GLU A 292 16.00 0.87 -24.16
C GLU A 292 15.64 -0.35 -25.04
N ILE A 293 15.63 -1.55 -24.45
CA ILE A 293 15.32 -2.82 -25.14
C ILE A 293 13.95 -3.37 -24.71
N PRO A 294 13.38 -4.36 -25.43
CA PRO A 294 12.10 -4.96 -25.06
C PRO A 294 12.12 -5.47 -23.61
N GLN A 295 11.11 -5.07 -22.85
CA GLN A 295 10.95 -5.43 -21.44
C GLN A 295 10.41 -6.85 -21.28
N PRO A 296 10.70 -7.53 -20.15
CA PRO A 296 10.04 -8.80 -19.82
C PRO A 296 8.52 -8.59 -19.67
N GLU A 297 7.73 -9.64 -19.90
CA GLU A 297 6.27 -9.50 -19.85
C GLU A 297 5.79 -9.26 -18.41
N PRO A 298 4.98 -8.22 -18.16
CA PRO A 298 4.55 -7.89 -16.82
C PRO A 298 3.58 -8.95 -16.26
N ASN A 299 3.63 -9.14 -14.94
CA ASN A 299 2.62 -9.89 -14.18
C ASN A 299 2.47 -11.40 -14.48
N ILE A 300 3.41 -12.06 -15.19
CA ILE A 300 3.32 -13.51 -15.50
C ILE A 300 3.07 -14.35 -14.23
N LEU A 301 3.78 -14.02 -13.15
CA LEU A 301 3.81 -14.75 -11.88
C LEU A 301 2.75 -14.30 -10.87
N SER A 302 1.98 -13.25 -11.15
CA SER A 302 0.98 -12.69 -10.22
C SER A 302 -0.09 -13.71 -9.84
N SER A 303 -0.55 -14.51 -10.81
CA SER A 303 -1.49 -15.60 -10.54
C SER A 303 -0.86 -16.69 -9.66
N THR A 304 0.40 -17.04 -9.92
CA THR A 304 1.15 -18.05 -9.17
C THR A 304 1.30 -17.65 -7.69
N LYS A 305 1.60 -16.37 -7.44
CA LYS A 305 1.67 -15.81 -6.08
C LYS A 305 0.33 -15.90 -5.34
N LYS A 306 -0.78 -15.61 -6.02
CA LYS A 306 -2.12 -15.78 -5.46
C LYS A 306 -2.40 -17.25 -5.13
N THR A 307 -2.08 -18.16 -6.06
CA THR A 307 -2.22 -19.61 -5.87
C THR A 307 -1.40 -20.11 -4.68
N LEU A 308 -0.17 -19.64 -4.49
CA LEU A 308 0.68 -20.00 -3.35
C LEU A 308 0.06 -19.59 -2.00
N ARG A 309 -0.50 -18.37 -1.93
CA ARG A 309 -1.19 -17.87 -0.73
C ARG A 309 -2.43 -18.71 -0.40
N LEU A 310 -3.21 -19.06 -1.41
CA LEU A 310 -4.37 -19.95 -1.25
C LEU A 310 -3.94 -21.34 -0.77
N ASN A 311 -2.85 -21.90 -1.29
CA ASN A 311 -2.32 -23.18 -0.86
C ASN A 311 -1.90 -23.15 0.62
N LYS A 312 -1.22 -22.09 1.06
CA LYS A 312 -0.92 -21.89 2.49
C LYS A 312 -2.18 -21.82 3.34
N GLN A 313 -3.17 -21.00 2.96
CA GLN A 313 -4.43 -20.87 3.70
C GLN A 313 -5.16 -22.21 3.83
N LEU A 314 -5.14 -23.02 2.77
CA LEU A 314 -5.75 -24.35 2.79
C LEU A 314 -5.01 -25.29 3.76
N TRP A 315 -3.68 -25.30 3.77
CA TRP A 315 -2.91 -26.11 4.73
C TRP A 315 -3.04 -25.61 6.17
N ASP A 316 -3.09 -24.29 6.40
CA ASP A 316 -3.40 -23.71 7.72
C ASP A 316 -4.74 -24.24 8.24
N PHE A 317 -5.74 -24.32 7.35
CA PHE A 317 -7.05 -24.87 7.68
C PHE A 317 -7.02 -26.38 7.92
N VAL A 318 -6.24 -27.14 7.14
CA VAL A 318 -6.01 -28.57 7.37
C VAL A 318 -5.44 -28.80 8.78
N TYR A 319 -4.39 -28.08 9.17
CA TYR A 319 -3.80 -28.22 10.50
C TYR A 319 -4.73 -27.77 11.62
N LEU A 320 -5.52 -26.72 11.40
CA LEU A 320 -6.54 -26.29 12.35
C LEU A 320 -7.56 -27.42 12.60
N VAL A 321 -8.16 -27.95 11.54
CA VAL A 321 -9.22 -28.98 11.64
C VAL A 321 -8.66 -30.28 12.19
N THR A 322 -7.51 -30.75 11.70
CA THR A 322 -6.87 -31.98 12.20
C THR A 322 -6.48 -31.85 13.67
N GLY A 323 -5.95 -30.69 14.09
CA GLY A 323 -5.66 -30.42 15.50
C GLY A 323 -6.90 -30.48 16.40
N TRP A 324 -8.03 -29.92 15.95
CA TRP A 324 -9.30 -30.05 16.68
C TRP A 324 -9.80 -31.50 16.72
N ILE A 325 -9.72 -32.22 15.60
CA ILE A 325 -10.10 -33.63 15.54
C ILE A 325 -9.24 -34.47 16.49
N ASP A 326 -7.93 -34.21 16.57
CA ASP A 326 -7.02 -34.92 17.47
C ASP A 326 -7.33 -34.64 18.95
N VAL A 327 -7.69 -33.40 19.29
CA VAL A 327 -8.19 -33.04 20.62
C VAL A 327 -9.46 -33.84 20.93
N TRP A 328 -10.45 -33.84 20.03
CA TRP A 328 -11.71 -34.56 20.24
C TRP A 328 -11.49 -36.07 20.35
N LYS A 329 -10.64 -36.64 19.50
CA LYS A 329 -10.25 -38.05 19.54
C LYS A 329 -9.60 -38.44 20.87
N SER A 330 -8.85 -37.52 21.48
CA SER A 330 -8.19 -37.74 22.77
C SER A 330 -9.12 -37.55 23.98
N THR A 331 -10.31 -36.98 23.80
CA THR A 331 -11.29 -36.79 24.86
C THR A 331 -11.89 -38.13 25.31
N LEU A 332 -12.06 -38.29 26.63
CA LEU A 332 -12.75 -39.45 27.21
C LEU A 332 -14.20 -39.50 26.74
N TRP A 333 -14.69 -40.69 26.37
CA TRP A 333 -16.01 -40.88 25.79
C TRP A 333 -17.15 -40.29 26.62
N ASN A 334 -17.06 -40.37 27.95
CA ASN A 334 -18.07 -39.85 28.87
C ASN A 334 -18.11 -38.32 28.92
N ASP A 335 -17.03 -37.65 28.51
CA ASP A 335 -16.88 -36.19 28.51
C ASP A 335 -17.02 -35.60 27.10
N VAL A 336 -17.33 -36.42 26.09
CA VAL A 336 -17.53 -35.98 24.71
C VAL A 336 -18.86 -35.25 24.58
N ASP A 337 -18.81 -33.96 24.27
CA ASP A 337 -19.96 -33.17 23.86
C ASP A 337 -20.18 -33.30 22.35
N THR A 338 -21.07 -34.23 21.95
CA THR A 338 -21.35 -34.49 20.53
C THR A 338 -22.07 -33.34 19.84
N GLU A 339 -22.84 -32.52 20.56
CA GLU A 339 -23.55 -31.38 19.97
C GLU A 339 -22.56 -30.27 19.58
N ASN A 340 -21.62 -29.97 20.49
CA ASN A 340 -20.58 -28.98 20.22
C ASN A 340 -19.68 -29.42 19.05
N ILE A 341 -19.25 -30.69 19.01
CA ILE A 341 -18.41 -31.20 17.91
C ILE A 341 -19.16 -31.13 16.56
N ASP A 342 -20.46 -31.48 16.51
CA ASP A 342 -21.26 -31.38 15.28
C ASP A 342 -21.40 -29.93 14.80
N MET A 343 -21.63 -28.99 15.73
CA MET A 343 -21.67 -27.56 15.42
C MET A 343 -20.35 -27.08 14.80
N GLU A 344 -19.22 -27.48 15.38
CA GLU A 344 -17.88 -27.13 14.91
C GLU A 344 -17.54 -27.74 13.54
N LEU A 345 -17.86 -29.00 13.30
CA LEU A 345 -17.70 -29.65 11.98
C LEU A 345 -18.56 -28.97 10.90
N LYS A 346 -19.79 -28.54 11.23
CA LYS A 346 -20.64 -27.74 10.35
C LYS A 346 -20.05 -26.35 10.08
N ARG A 347 -19.40 -25.74 11.07
CA ARG A 347 -18.67 -24.47 10.91
C ARG A 347 -17.50 -24.65 9.95
N PHE A 348 -16.65 -25.66 10.16
CA PHE A 348 -15.53 -25.97 9.26
C PHE A 348 -15.99 -26.25 7.83
N THR A 349 -17.09 -26.99 7.65
CA THR A 349 -17.69 -27.22 6.32
C THR A 349 -18.10 -25.90 5.63
N LYS A 350 -18.66 -24.94 6.38
CA LYS A 350 -19.03 -23.63 5.83
C LYS A 350 -17.80 -22.81 5.48
N GLU A 351 -16.81 -22.74 6.37
CA GLU A 351 -15.55 -22.00 6.15
C GLU A 351 -14.82 -22.52 4.90
N LEU A 352 -14.68 -23.84 4.78
CA LEU A 352 -14.07 -24.48 3.60
C LEU A 352 -14.79 -24.11 2.30
N LYS A 353 -16.13 -24.01 2.31
CA LYS A 353 -16.93 -23.65 1.12
C LYS A 353 -16.83 -22.18 0.72
N VAL A 354 -16.56 -21.28 1.67
CA VAL A 354 -16.38 -19.84 1.43
C VAL A 354 -15.01 -19.54 0.82
N MET A 355 -14.03 -20.43 1.00
CA MET A 355 -12.73 -20.30 0.33
C MET A 355 -12.87 -20.25 -1.21
N ASP A 356 -11.84 -19.72 -1.86
CA ASP A 356 -11.82 -19.50 -3.30
C ASP A 356 -12.15 -20.80 -4.08
N LYS A 357 -13.04 -20.69 -5.07
CA LYS A 357 -13.51 -21.84 -5.85
C LYS A 357 -12.39 -22.55 -6.61
N ILE A 358 -11.30 -21.86 -6.94
CA ILE A 358 -10.17 -22.42 -7.69
C ILE A 358 -9.47 -23.56 -6.94
N ILE A 359 -9.60 -23.62 -5.62
CA ILE A 359 -8.92 -24.65 -4.80
C ILE A 359 -9.69 -25.96 -4.75
N ARG A 360 -10.95 -25.99 -5.22
CA ARG A 360 -11.84 -27.16 -5.10
C ARG A 360 -11.35 -28.36 -5.89
N ASP A 361 -10.61 -28.13 -6.96
CA ASP A 361 -10.02 -29.17 -7.79
C ASP A 361 -8.67 -29.68 -7.24
N TRP A 362 -8.23 -29.19 -6.08
CA TRP A 362 -6.95 -29.58 -5.49
C TRP A 362 -7.14 -30.78 -4.55
N SER A 363 -6.21 -31.74 -4.62
CA SER A 363 -6.24 -32.94 -3.80
C SER A 363 -6.32 -32.65 -2.29
N VAL A 364 -5.68 -31.58 -1.82
CA VAL A 364 -5.74 -31.17 -0.40
C VAL A 364 -7.16 -30.75 0.01
N TYR A 365 -7.91 -30.10 -0.88
CA TYR A 365 -9.30 -29.71 -0.61
C TYR A 365 -10.20 -30.94 -0.47
N GLU A 366 -10.07 -31.89 -1.41
CA GLU A 366 -10.82 -33.15 -1.36
C GLU A 366 -10.53 -33.93 -0.08
N TYR A 367 -9.25 -34.00 0.32
CA TYR A 367 -8.82 -34.65 1.55
C TYR A 367 -9.48 -34.06 2.79
N ILE A 368 -9.46 -32.74 2.96
CA ILE A 368 -10.02 -32.13 4.17
C ILE A 368 -11.54 -32.18 4.17
N GLU A 369 -12.17 -32.07 3.00
CA GLU A 369 -13.62 -32.22 2.86
C GLU A 369 -14.07 -33.64 3.26
N ASP A 370 -13.35 -34.66 2.80
CA ASP A 370 -13.63 -36.06 3.13
C ASP A 370 -13.38 -36.37 4.61
N LEU A 371 -12.31 -35.81 5.20
CA LEU A 371 -12.02 -35.95 6.62
C LEU A 371 -13.16 -35.39 7.49
N ILE A 372 -13.63 -34.18 7.18
CA ILE A 372 -14.76 -33.55 7.89
C ILE A 372 -16.03 -34.39 7.73
N LYS A 373 -16.35 -34.82 6.50
CA LYS A 373 -17.54 -35.65 6.22
C LYS A 373 -17.49 -36.97 7.01
N THR A 374 -16.36 -37.67 6.97
CA THR A 374 -16.16 -38.95 7.67
C THR A 374 -16.31 -38.78 9.19
N MET A 375 -15.77 -37.70 9.74
CA MET A 375 -15.93 -37.39 11.17
C MET A 375 -17.39 -37.07 11.53
N MET A 376 -18.11 -36.30 10.70
CA MET A 376 -19.54 -36.03 10.91
C MET A 376 -20.39 -37.30 10.90
N THR A 377 -20.18 -38.19 9.93
CA THR A 377 -20.91 -39.46 9.85
C THR A 377 -20.59 -40.35 11.05
N SER A 378 -19.32 -40.40 11.47
CA SER A 378 -18.89 -41.14 12.68
C SER A 378 -19.53 -40.59 13.94
N LEU A 379 -19.54 -39.27 14.11
CA LEU A 379 -20.13 -38.63 15.29
C LEU A 379 -21.64 -38.88 15.39
N ARG A 380 -22.36 -38.88 14.26
CA ARG A 380 -23.80 -39.17 14.23
C ARG A 380 -24.13 -40.59 14.70
N ALA A 381 -23.35 -41.57 14.28
CA ALA A 381 -23.52 -42.95 14.76
C ALA A 381 -23.17 -43.08 16.25
N LEU A 382 -22.15 -42.34 16.71
CA LEU A 382 -21.71 -42.38 18.10
C LEU A 382 -22.66 -41.62 19.05
N SER A 383 -23.30 -40.54 18.64
CA SER A 383 -24.20 -39.77 19.50
C SER A 383 -25.42 -40.59 19.95
N GLU A 384 -25.94 -41.48 19.10
CA GLU A 384 -27.01 -42.41 19.47
C GLU A 384 -26.57 -43.36 20.60
N LEU A 385 -25.29 -43.73 20.63
CA LEU A 385 -24.71 -44.62 21.62
C LEU A 385 -24.46 -43.97 23.00
N GLN A 386 -24.53 -42.64 23.12
CA GLN A 386 -24.48 -41.93 24.41
C GLN A 386 -25.80 -41.99 25.20
N ASN A 387 -26.84 -42.63 24.66
CA ASN A 387 -28.13 -42.71 25.32
C ASN A 387 -28.02 -43.41 26.70
N PRO A 388 -28.45 -42.77 27.81
CA PRO A 388 -28.33 -43.33 29.16
C PRO A 388 -29.14 -44.63 29.37
N ALA A 389 -30.07 -44.96 28.48
CA ALA A 389 -30.80 -46.23 28.48
C ALA A 389 -29.94 -47.44 28.04
N MET A 390 -28.77 -47.19 27.45
CA MET A 390 -27.83 -48.23 27.05
C MET A 390 -27.25 -48.98 28.26
N LYS A 391 -27.27 -50.31 28.20
CA LYS A 391 -26.85 -51.23 29.26
C LYS A 391 -25.94 -52.30 28.66
N GLU A 392 -25.21 -53.01 29.50
CA GLU A 392 -24.27 -54.07 29.12
C GLU A 392 -24.83 -55.07 28.07
N ARG A 393 -26.11 -55.42 28.15
CA ARG A 393 -26.77 -56.29 27.18
C ARG A 393 -26.85 -55.69 25.77
N HIS A 394 -27.07 -54.38 25.66
CA HIS A 394 -27.15 -53.66 24.38
C HIS A 394 -25.76 -53.49 23.76
N TRP A 395 -24.74 -53.25 24.58
CA TRP A 395 -23.33 -53.25 24.12
C TRP A 395 -22.90 -54.62 23.59
N LYS A 396 -23.33 -55.72 24.24
CA LYS A 396 -23.10 -57.08 23.73
C LYS A 396 -23.84 -57.37 22.43
N GLU A 397 -25.08 -56.88 22.28
CA GLU A 397 -25.83 -57.00 21.03
C GLU A 397 -25.12 -56.22 19.91
N LEU A 398 -24.65 -55.00 20.18
CA LEU A 398 -23.90 -54.19 19.22
C LEU A 398 -22.60 -54.85 18.78
N MET A 399 -21.82 -55.42 19.70
CA MET A 399 -20.61 -56.18 19.36
C MET A 399 -20.90 -57.41 18.49
N ASN A 400 -22.03 -58.09 18.72
CA ASN A 400 -22.42 -59.24 17.91
C ASN A 400 -22.84 -58.84 16.49
N VAL A 401 -23.53 -57.70 16.34
CA VAL A 401 -24.01 -57.22 15.03
C VAL A 401 -22.88 -56.62 14.20
N THR A 402 -22.01 -55.83 14.83
CA THR A 402 -20.87 -55.18 14.17
C THR A 402 -19.69 -56.13 13.95
N ASN A 403 -19.67 -57.28 14.65
CA ASN A 403 -18.54 -58.21 14.72
C ASN A 403 -17.23 -57.56 15.21
N VAL A 404 -17.34 -56.44 15.93
CA VAL A 404 -16.23 -55.71 16.54
C VAL A 404 -16.29 -55.91 18.04
N ARG A 405 -15.16 -56.28 18.67
CA ARG A 405 -15.08 -56.46 20.13
C ARG A 405 -14.48 -55.21 20.76
N PHE A 406 -15.21 -54.59 21.68
CA PHE A 406 -14.73 -53.46 22.47
C PHE A 406 -15.37 -53.46 23.86
N SER A 407 -14.71 -52.85 24.84
CA SER A 407 -15.27 -52.64 26.17
C SER A 407 -15.26 -51.14 26.45
N ILE A 408 -16.39 -50.61 26.94
CA ILE A 408 -16.47 -49.22 27.37
C ILE A 408 -16.03 -49.16 28.82
N GLU A 409 -14.79 -48.76 29.01
CA GLU A 409 -14.19 -48.49 30.29
C GLU A 409 -14.15 -46.98 30.55
N LYS A 410 -13.85 -46.55 31.78
CA LYS A 410 -13.74 -45.12 32.10
C LYS A 410 -12.62 -44.42 31.34
N SER A 411 -11.63 -45.17 30.85
CA SER A 411 -10.51 -44.69 30.04
C SER A 411 -10.77 -44.71 28.54
N THR A 412 -11.92 -45.22 28.08
CA THR A 412 -12.26 -45.26 26.66
C THR A 412 -12.36 -43.84 26.11
N THR A 413 -11.63 -43.58 25.04
CA THR A 413 -11.59 -42.29 24.33
C THR A 413 -12.53 -42.30 23.13
N LEU A 414 -12.82 -41.12 22.58
CA LEU A 414 -13.55 -41.02 21.31
C LEU A 414 -12.81 -41.76 20.18
N ASN A 415 -11.48 -41.69 20.16
CA ASN A 415 -10.66 -42.37 19.16
C ASN A 415 -10.90 -43.88 19.14
N ASP A 416 -11.04 -44.49 20.32
CA ASP A 416 -11.26 -45.93 20.45
C ASP A 416 -12.57 -46.37 19.78
N LEU A 417 -13.59 -45.50 19.77
CA LEU A 417 -14.88 -45.78 19.14
C LEU A 417 -14.91 -45.40 17.66
N VAL A 418 -14.29 -44.28 17.28
CA VAL A 418 -14.18 -43.84 15.88
C VAL A 418 -13.38 -44.86 15.06
N SER A 419 -12.32 -45.44 15.64
CA SER A 419 -11.47 -46.44 14.97
C SER A 419 -12.19 -47.76 14.65
N LEU A 420 -13.34 -48.02 15.28
CA LEU A 420 -14.18 -49.19 15.01
C LEU A 420 -15.03 -49.03 13.75
N ASN A 421 -15.00 -47.85 13.11
CA ASN A 421 -15.76 -47.53 11.89
C ASN A 421 -17.27 -47.85 12.01
N LEU A 422 -17.83 -47.58 13.19
CA LEU A 422 -19.23 -47.87 13.52
C LEU A 422 -20.24 -47.11 12.65
N HIS A 423 -19.81 -46.06 11.94
CA HIS A 423 -20.63 -45.34 10.97
C HIS A 423 -21.17 -46.23 9.84
N VAL A 424 -20.50 -47.35 9.53
CA VAL A 424 -20.98 -48.33 8.52
C VAL A 424 -22.23 -49.07 9.00
N TYR A 425 -22.46 -49.11 10.32
CA TYR A 425 -23.57 -49.82 10.99
C TYR A 425 -24.59 -48.85 11.60
N GLU A 426 -24.73 -47.64 11.05
CA GLU A 426 -25.61 -46.58 11.60
C GLU A 426 -27.05 -47.07 11.84
N GLU A 427 -27.63 -47.81 10.90
CA GLU A 427 -29.01 -48.33 11.04
C GLU A 427 -29.14 -49.38 12.15
N ASP A 428 -28.15 -50.25 12.31
CA ASP A 428 -28.13 -51.28 13.34
C ASP A 428 -27.97 -50.66 14.74
N ILE A 429 -27.09 -49.66 14.85
CA ILE A 429 -26.89 -48.87 16.07
C ILE A 429 -28.22 -48.24 16.49
N LYS A 430 -28.89 -47.57 15.56
CA LYS A 430 -30.19 -46.93 15.82
C LYS A 430 -31.24 -47.91 16.32
N ASN A 431 -31.34 -49.07 15.68
CA ASN A 431 -32.28 -50.12 16.08
C ASN A 431 -32.00 -50.64 17.49
N ILE A 432 -30.73 -50.80 17.88
CA ILE A 432 -30.33 -51.25 19.23
C ILE A 432 -30.62 -50.16 20.28
N VAL A 433 -30.34 -48.91 19.96
CA VAL A 433 -30.63 -47.77 20.83
C VAL A 433 -32.15 -47.62 21.02
N ASP A 434 -32.95 -47.75 19.96
CA ASP A 434 -34.42 -47.73 20.04
C ASP A 434 -34.99 -48.86 20.90
N LYS A 435 -34.37 -50.06 20.87
CA LYS A 435 -34.71 -51.17 21.79
C LYS A 435 -34.31 -50.87 23.23
N SER A 436 -33.26 -50.07 23.45
CA SER A 436 -32.79 -49.73 24.80
C SER A 436 -33.73 -48.77 25.54
N VAL A 437 -34.40 -47.89 24.78
CA VAL A 437 -35.36 -46.89 25.28
C VAL A 437 -36.74 -47.49 25.58
N LYS A 438 -37.06 -48.63 24.95
CA LYS A 438 -38.28 -49.43 25.21
C LYS A 438 -38.10 -50.38 26.38
#